data_AF-A0A074RJI7-F1
#
_entry.id   AF-A0A074RJI7-F1
#
_cell.length_a   1.000
_cell.length_b   1.000
_cell.length_c   1.000
_cell.angle_alpha   90.00
_cell.angle_beta   90.00
_cell.angle_gamma   90.00
#
_symmetry.space_group_name_H-M   'P 1'
#
loop_
_entity.id
_entity.type
_entity.pdbx_description
1 polymer ?
#
loop_
_entity_poly.entity_id
_entity_poly.type
_entity_poly.pdbx_seq_one_letter_code
_entity_poly.pdbx_strand_id
1 'polypeptide(L)'
;ASKLAAVAAGQTTFAADATRRRLQEFRRTKTLPTHLYGKANDSVIADEELADAVKVHLRAIGKYMKAQDILGFFGTPEAQKFTHLINKPPTLRTAQNWMHKLGYRWGKERRGMFADGHVRKDVVDY
;
A
#
# COMPACT_ATOMS: atom_id res chain seq x y z
N ALA A 1 7.16 16.91 40.66
CA ALA A 1 6.13 17.71 39.98
C ALA A 1 5.47 16.96 38.80
N SER A 2 6.19 16.63 37.71
CA SER A 2 5.53 16.09 36.49
C SER A 2 4.84 14.72 36.65
N LYS A 3 5.39 13.80 37.43
CA LYS A 3 4.81 12.44 37.60
C LYS A 3 3.49 12.44 38.37
N LEU A 4 3.42 13.16 39.48
CA LEU A 4 2.21 13.34 40.28
C LEU A 4 1.11 14.03 39.48
N ALA A 5 1.47 15.09 38.74
CA ALA A 5 0.52 15.79 37.87
C ALA A 5 0.00 14.91 36.71
N ALA A 6 0.85 14.06 36.12
CA ALA A 6 0.43 13.13 35.07
C ALA A 6 -0.55 12.08 35.60
N VAL A 7 -0.27 11.48 36.76
CA VAL A 7 -1.18 10.51 37.40
C VAL A 7 -2.51 11.18 37.77
N ALA A 8 -2.48 12.41 38.31
CA ALA A 8 -3.68 13.19 38.60
C ALA A 8 -4.50 13.55 37.35
N ALA A 9 -3.85 13.70 36.19
CA ALA A 9 -4.48 13.93 34.90
C ALA A 9 -4.88 12.64 34.15
N GLY A 10 -4.81 11.48 34.79
CA GLY A 10 -5.13 10.18 34.18
C GLY A 10 -4.11 9.69 33.14
N GLN A 11 -2.92 10.30 33.10
CA GLN A 11 -1.83 9.95 32.20
C GLN A 11 -0.82 9.02 32.89
N THR A 12 -0.12 8.21 32.10
CA THR A 12 0.90 7.31 32.64
C THR A 12 2.13 8.09 33.12
N THR A 13 2.84 7.55 34.12
CA THR A 13 4.12 8.10 34.57
C THR A 13 5.18 8.10 33.46
N PHE A 14 5.07 7.15 32.52
CA PHE A 14 5.87 7.10 31.29
C PHE A 14 5.63 8.31 30.39
N ALA A 15 4.37 8.73 30.20
CA ALA A 15 4.04 9.93 29.44
C ALA A 15 4.66 11.19 30.08
N ALA A 16 4.69 11.27 31.42
CA ALA A 16 5.35 12.34 32.15
C ALA A 16 6.87 12.39 31.90
N ASP A 17 7.52 11.22 31.89
CA ASP A 17 8.95 11.10 31.64
C ASP A 17 9.32 11.40 30.17
N ALA A 18 8.51 10.94 29.21
CA ALA A 18 8.67 11.27 27.80
C ALA A 18 8.53 12.79 27.56
N THR A 19 7.55 13.42 28.20
CA THR A 19 7.34 14.88 28.11
C THR A 19 8.52 15.65 28.70
N ARG A 20 9.02 15.20 29.86
CA ARG A 20 10.19 15.81 30.50
C ARG A 20 11.44 15.69 29.65
N ARG A 21 11.70 14.53 29.01
CA ARG A 21 12.83 14.34 28.10
C ARG A 21 12.76 15.27 26.90
N ARG A 22 11.60 15.35 26.24
CA ARG A 22 11.36 16.27 25.11
C ARG A 22 11.58 17.74 25.50
N LEU A 23 11.12 18.14 26.68
CA LEU A 23 11.32 19.50 27.20
C LEU A 23 12.80 19.80 27.47
N GLN A 24 13.54 18.84 28.03
CA GLN A 24 14.98 18.99 28.27
C GLN A 24 15.78 19.08 26.96
N GLU A 25 15.44 18.25 25.97
CA GLU A 25 16.02 18.32 24.63
C GLU A 25 15.73 19.67 23.98
N PHE A 26 14.47 20.12 23.97
CA PHE A 26 14.10 21.45 23.47
C PHE A 26 14.85 22.58 24.17
N ARG A 27 15.02 22.50 25.49
CA ARG A 27 15.78 23.51 26.25
C ARG A 27 17.25 23.55 25.81
N ARG A 28 17.84 22.41 25.47
CA ARG A 28 19.24 22.27 25.04
C ARG A 28 19.47 22.70 23.60
N THR A 29 18.59 22.28 22.68
CA THR A 29 18.79 22.46 21.23
C THR A 29 18.00 23.62 20.65
N LYS A 30 17.01 24.16 21.39
CA LYS A 30 16.05 25.19 20.94
C LYS A 30 15.23 24.78 19.70
N THR A 31 15.20 23.49 19.38
CA THR A 31 14.46 22.93 18.26
C THR A 31 13.36 22.02 18.78
N LEU A 32 12.12 22.19 18.29
CA LEU A 32 11.05 21.27 18.65
C LEU A 32 11.36 19.89 18.09
N PRO A 33 11.18 18.81 18.89
CA PRO A 33 11.27 17.45 18.37
C PRO A 33 10.24 17.29 17.24
N THR A 34 10.73 17.08 16.02
CA THR A 34 9.86 16.70 14.92
C THR A 34 9.28 15.32 15.20
N HIS A 35 8.01 15.14 14.87
CA HIS A 35 7.32 13.87 15.04
C HIS A 35 8.11 12.76 14.34
N LEU A 36 8.59 11.77 15.11
CA LEU A 36 9.43 10.67 14.61
C LEU A 36 8.67 9.65 13.76
N TYR A 37 7.35 9.80 13.57
CA TYR A 37 6.67 9.00 12.56
C TYR A 37 7.17 9.52 11.21
N GLY A 38 8.00 8.69 10.58
CA GLY A 38 8.64 8.99 9.31
C GLY A 38 7.65 9.41 8.24
N LYS A 39 8.20 9.92 7.12
CA LYS A 39 7.45 10.06 5.87
C LYS A 39 6.68 8.77 5.64
N ALA A 40 5.39 8.87 5.28
CA ALA A 40 4.61 7.70 4.94
C ALA A 40 5.42 6.85 3.96
N ASN A 41 5.67 5.58 4.30
CA ASN A 41 6.28 4.62 3.37
C ASN A 41 5.24 4.23 2.32
N ASP A 42 4.68 5.23 1.65
CA ASP A 42 3.74 5.00 0.58
C ASP A 42 4.49 4.32 -0.56
N SER A 43 3.88 3.26 -1.05
CA SER A 43 4.40 2.54 -2.19
C SER A 43 4.30 3.44 -3.41
N VAL A 44 5.26 3.33 -4.32
CA VAL A 44 5.25 4.09 -5.58
C VAL A 44 3.98 3.89 -6.41
N ILE A 45 3.31 2.73 -6.31
CA ILE A 45 2.01 2.48 -6.95
C ILE A 45 0.84 3.33 -6.42
N ALA A 46 1.08 4.18 -5.41
CA ALA A 46 0.11 5.17 -4.96
C ALA A 46 0.02 6.37 -5.93
N ASP A 47 1.01 6.55 -6.80
CA ASP A 47 0.94 7.50 -7.90
C ASP A 47 -0.17 7.08 -8.88
N GLU A 48 -1.12 8.00 -9.12
CA GLU A 48 -2.33 7.70 -9.91
C GLU A 48 -2.01 7.40 -11.37
N GLU A 49 -1.05 8.12 -11.96
CA GLU A 49 -0.67 7.96 -13.36
C GLU A 49 -0.03 6.59 -13.60
N LEU A 50 0.90 6.19 -12.72
CA LEU A 50 1.49 4.85 -12.75
C LEU A 50 0.44 3.76 -12.50
N ALA A 51 -0.43 3.96 -11.50
CA ALA A 51 -1.47 2.99 -11.16
C ALA A 51 -2.41 2.75 -12.34
N ASP A 52 -2.83 3.80 -13.03
CA ASP A 52 -3.74 3.70 -14.15
C ASP A 52 -3.07 3.11 -15.39
N ALA A 53 -1.82 3.46 -15.69
CA ALA A 53 -1.07 2.82 -16.77
C ALA A 53 -0.93 1.30 -16.54
N VAL A 54 -0.60 0.89 -15.32
CA VAL A 54 -0.51 -0.53 -14.96
C VAL A 54 -1.88 -1.21 -15.07
N LYS A 55 -2.97 -0.57 -14.64
CA LYS A 55 -4.34 -1.12 -14.79
C LYS A 55 -4.72 -1.30 -16.26
N VAL A 56 -4.38 -0.34 -17.12
CA VAL A 56 -4.65 -0.42 -18.57
C VAL A 56 -3.91 -1.61 -19.18
N HIS A 57 -2.62 -1.77 -18.84
CA HIS A 57 -1.83 -2.92 -19.29
C HIS A 57 -2.43 -4.26 -18.84
N LEU A 58 -2.82 -4.35 -17.57
CA LEU A 58 -3.45 -5.55 -17.01
C LEU A 58 -4.81 -5.87 -17.64
N ARG A 59 -5.62 -4.84 -17.96
CA ARG A 59 -6.90 -5.00 -18.68
C ARG A 59 -6.70 -5.56 -20.09
N ALA A 60 -5.62 -5.17 -20.78
CA ALA A 60 -5.31 -5.68 -22.11
C ALA A 60 -4.97 -7.19 -22.11
N ILE A 61 -4.46 -7.72 -21.00
CA ILE A 61 -4.13 -9.15 -20.83
C ILE A 61 -5.40 -9.97 -20.54
N GLY A 62 -6.34 -9.39 -19.80
CA GLY A 62 -7.67 -9.98 -19.56
C GLY A 62 -7.76 -10.83 -18.29
N LYS A 63 -8.58 -11.89 -18.34
CA LYS A 63 -9.08 -12.61 -17.14
C LYS A 63 -8.00 -13.22 -16.25
N TYR A 64 -6.87 -13.63 -16.84
CA TYR A 64 -5.82 -14.39 -16.14
C TYR A 64 -4.55 -13.58 -15.87
N MET A 65 -4.70 -12.27 -15.65
CA MET A 65 -3.58 -11.41 -15.28
C MET A 65 -2.92 -11.84 -13.95
N LYS A 66 -1.60 -11.76 -13.88
CA LYS A 66 -0.72 -12.21 -12.79
C LYS A 66 0.29 -11.12 -12.41
N ALA A 67 0.93 -11.27 -11.26
CA ALA A 67 1.96 -10.32 -10.81
C ALA A 67 3.16 -10.24 -11.77
N GLN A 68 3.42 -11.30 -12.54
CA GLN A 68 4.44 -11.29 -13.60
C GLN A 68 4.11 -10.32 -14.73
N ASP A 69 2.83 -10.08 -15.00
CA ASP A 69 2.42 -9.16 -16.06
C ASP A 69 2.73 -7.71 -15.70
N ILE A 70 2.72 -7.38 -14.41
CA ILE A 70 3.22 -6.08 -13.92
C ILE A 70 4.71 -5.95 -14.22
N LEU A 71 5.49 -7.03 -14.16
CA LEU A 71 6.90 -7.00 -14.55
C LEU A 71 7.04 -6.84 -16.07
N GLY A 72 6.17 -7.49 -16.85
CA GLY A 72 6.08 -7.34 -18.30
C GLY A 72 5.81 -5.91 -18.73
N PHE A 73 4.97 -5.17 -17.99
CA PHE A 73 4.72 -3.75 -18.24
C PHE A 73 6.00 -2.92 -18.30
N PHE A 74 6.95 -3.15 -17.38
CA PHE A 74 8.22 -2.40 -17.35
C PHE A 74 9.17 -2.70 -18.53
N GLY A 75 8.85 -3.69 -19.35
CA GLY A 75 9.53 -3.95 -20.64
C GLY A 75 8.94 -3.17 -21.82
N THR A 76 7.81 -2.49 -21.63
CA THR A 76 7.13 -1.73 -22.70
C THR A 76 7.64 -0.29 -22.79
N PRO A 77 7.55 0.38 -23.96
CA PRO A 77 7.94 1.78 -24.08
C PRO A 77 7.08 2.72 -23.22
N GLU A 78 5.86 2.33 -22.88
CA GLU A 78 4.96 3.12 -22.03
C GLU A 78 5.51 3.28 -20.62
N ALA A 79 6.17 2.24 -20.09
CA ALA A 79 6.75 2.26 -18.75
C ALA A 79 7.97 3.19 -18.63
N GLN A 80 8.62 3.56 -19.75
CA GLN A 80 9.78 4.45 -19.73
C GLN A 80 9.44 5.85 -19.19
N LYS A 81 8.18 6.28 -19.31
CA LYS A 81 7.68 7.54 -18.76
C LYS A 81 7.81 7.60 -17.23
N PHE A 82 7.72 6.45 -16.56
CA PHE A 82 7.76 6.33 -15.09
C PHE A 82 9.16 6.08 -14.53
N THR A 83 10.22 6.21 -15.35
CA THR A 83 11.62 6.08 -14.89
C THR A 83 11.99 7.11 -13.82
N HIS A 84 11.32 8.26 -13.79
CA HIS A 84 11.50 9.28 -12.76
C HIS A 84 10.95 8.87 -11.39
N LEU A 85 9.96 7.97 -11.34
CA LEU A 85 9.40 7.42 -10.10
C LEU A 85 10.17 6.20 -9.61
N ILE A 86 10.68 5.39 -10.54
CA ILE A 86 11.28 4.08 -10.27
C ILE A 86 12.52 3.86 -11.11
N ASN A 87 13.66 3.72 -10.44
CA ASN A 87 14.94 3.44 -11.09
C ASN A 87 15.12 1.97 -11.51
N LYS A 88 14.38 1.04 -10.89
CA LYS A 88 14.49 -0.40 -11.14
C LYS A 88 13.12 -1.06 -11.12
N PRO A 89 12.82 -1.99 -12.03
CA PRO A 89 11.54 -2.68 -12.01
C PRO A 89 11.30 -3.34 -10.64
N PRO A 90 10.03 -3.38 -10.18
CA PRO A 90 9.70 -3.96 -8.90
C PRO A 90 10.09 -5.44 -8.86
N THR A 91 10.36 -5.97 -7.66
CA THR A 91 10.50 -7.42 -7.50
C THR A 91 9.14 -8.10 -7.64
N LEU A 92 9.12 -9.42 -7.87
CA LEU A 92 7.87 -10.19 -7.92
C LEU A 92 7.03 -10.01 -6.65
N ARG A 93 7.66 -9.96 -5.47
CA ARG A 93 6.95 -9.72 -4.19
C ARG A 93 6.34 -8.32 -4.12
N THR A 94 7.04 -7.32 -4.65
CA THR A 94 6.52 -5.95 -4.74
C THR A 94 5.34 -5.89 -5.70
N ALA A 95 5.43 -6.56 -6.86
CA ALA A 95 4.35 -6.65 -7.82
C ALA A 95 3.11 -7.36 -7.24
N GLN A 96 3.28 -8.42 -6.45
CA GLN A 96 2.18 -9.06 -5.70
C GLN A 96 1.52 -8.09 -4.72
N ASN A 97 2.31 -7.33 -3.95
CA ASN A 97 1.77 -6.31 -3.06
C ASN A 97 1.01 -5.21 -3.83
N TRP A 98 1.50 -4.83 -5.01
CA TRP A 98 0.83 -3.86 -5.87
C TRP A 98 -0.50 -4.38 -6.41
N MET A 99 -0.59 -5.65 -6.80
CA MET A 99 -1.88 -6.24 -7.17
C MET A 99 -2.93 -6.07 -6.07
N HIS A 100 -2.55 -6.31 -4.82
CA HIS A 100 -3.44 -6.08 -3.69
C HIS A 100 -3.83 -4.60 -3.53
N LYS A 101 -2.89 -3.67 -3.70
CA LYS A 101 -3.14 -2.23 -3.60
C LYS A 101 -4.02 -1.70 -4.73
N LEU A 102 -3.89 -2.24 -5.93
CA LEU A 102 -4.72 -1.93 -7.10
C LEU A 102 -6.13 -2.54 -7.01
N GLY A 103 -6.43 -3.30 -5.96
CA GLY A 103 -7.74 -3.92 -5.72
C GLY A 103 -7.88 -5.33 -6.30
N TYR A 104 -6.84 -5.91 -6.88
CA TYR A 104 -6.88 -7.26 -7.42
C TYR A 104 -6.59 -8.31 -6.34
N ARG A 105 -7.57 -9.17 -6.06
CA ARG A 105 -7.44 -10.31 -5.14
C ARG A 105 -7.93 -11.58 -5.80
N TRP A 106 -7.01 -12.50 -6.08
CA TRP A 106 -7.35 -13.87 -6.43
C TRP A 106 -7.40 -14.69 -5.16
N GLY A 107 -8.59 -15.17 -4.83
CA GLY A 107 -8.83 -16.11 -3.76
C GLY A 107 -9.61 -17.31 -4.29
N LYS A 108 -9.47 -18.45 -3.62
CA LYS A 108 -10.42 -19.54 -3.83
C LYS A 108 -11.75 -19.08 -3.26
N GLU A 109 -12.78 -19.04 -4.10
CA GLU A 109 -14.15 -18.78 -3.64
C GLU A 109 -14.48 -19.79 -2.54
N ARG A 110 -14.97 -19.30 -1.39
CA ARG A 110 -15.43 -20.19 -0.32
C ARG A 110 -16.70 -20.85 -0.85
N ARG A 111 -16.66 -22.17 -1.06
CA ARG A 111 -17.78 -23.00 -1.53
C ARG A 111 -19.08 -22.56 -0.83
N GLY A 112 -20.07 -22.08 -1.57
CA GLY A 112 -21.38 -21.77 -0.99
C GLY A 112 -22.38 -21.00 -1.84
N MET A 113 -21.98 -20.22 -2.84
CA MET A 113 -22.95 -19.55 -3.72
C MET A 113 -22.24 -19.16 -5.01
N PHE A 114 -22.67 -19.71 -6.14
CA PHE A 114 -22.12 -19.35 -7.44
C PHE A 114 -22.41 -17.87 -7.71
N ALA A 115 -21.38 -17.05 -7.85
CA ALA A 115 -21.52 -15.62 -8.19
C ALA A 115 -21.93 -15.38 -9.65
N ASP A 116 -22.10 -16.44 -10.44
CA ASP A 116 -22.36 -16.34 -11.87
C ASP A 116 -23.24 -17.49 -12.35
N GLY A 117 -24.49 -17.18 -12.68
CA GLY A 117 -25.41 -18.06 -13.38
C GLY A 117 -25.04 -18.19 -14.86
N HIS A 118 -23.81 -18.59 -15.18
CA HIS A 118 -23.37 -18.84 -16.54
C HIS A 118 -24.03 -20.12 -17.06
N VAL A 119 -25.20 -19.96 -17.67
CA VAL A 119 -25.82 -20.99 -18.49
C VAL A 119 -24.86 -21.31 -19.64
N ARG A 120 -24.35 -22.54 -19.69
CA ARG A 120 -23.57 -23.03 -20.85
C ARG A 120 -24.48 -22.99 -22.08
N LYS A 121 -23.98 -22.49 -23.21
CA LYS A 121 -24.71 -22.47 -24.50
C LYS A 121 -25.11 -23.86 -25.00
N ASP A 122 -24.47 -24.93 -24.52
CA ASP A 122 -24.73 -26.32 -24.95
C ASP A 122 -25.96 -26.97 -24.28
N VAL A 123 -26.82 -26.20 -23.59
CA VAL A 123 -28.05 -26.68 -22.91
C VAL A 123 -29.31 -26.19 -23.62
N VAL A 124 -29.21 -25.83 -24.90
CA VAL A 124 -30.37 -25.51 -25.74
C VAL A 124 -30.33 -26.38 -26.99
N ASP A 125 -30.74 -27.62 -26.81
CA ASP A 125 -31.39 -28.42 -27.84
C ASP A 125 -32.50 -29.23 -27.15
N TYR A 126 -33.73 -28.81 -27.37
CA TYR A 126 -34.93 -29.64 -27.28
C TYR A 126 -35.88 -29.27 -28.41
#